data_AF-A0A1M6MGS2-F1
#
_entry.id   AF-A0A1M6MGS2-F1
#
_cell.length_a   1.000
_cell.length_b   1.000
_cell.length_c   1.000
_cell.angle_alpha   90.00
_cell.angle_beta   90.00
_cell.angle_gamma   90.00
#
_symmetry.space_group_name_H-M   'P 1'
#
loop_
_entity.id
_entity.type
_entity.pdbx_description
1 polymer ?
#
loop_
_entity_poly.entity_id
_entity_poly.type
_entity_poly.pdbx_seq_one_letter_code
_entity_poly.pdbx_strand_id
1 'polypeptide(L)'
;MTELPSRIAAVLFDMDDTLVDSEAAWFAATEDVWTDAGGDPTGKGLLGCSIADLVEQFEADFPGADPAETERRLRERLSHHIGDAVAPMPGAVDLITRMSALFPITIASNSPSDIVAHVVDSLGWGAFFTARLGTEDVASPKPAPDLYLAAAAACGVDIADCVIFEDSPVGVQAARAAGAFVVAVGPAAAGAGHTSVESLLDPRVVAWRPGPVRRVTNPAGEELTTELARWGARIAQRSGAVAGERFEAMMRDTWCTTMSRNGDGVFVVTGDIPAMWLRDSSAQVLPFLRLQHVPQVAETLRGIVREQWRCIRIDPYTNAFNAGPTGAHFDESDGELDPNVWERKYEIDSLGFPVRLAHRIWRDSGDAAHLDDAVRRGCHAIVELWRREQRHFELSSYRHVRPAEPWDTLGEDGRGTPVAVTGMTWSGFRPSDDACRYGYNIPAQLMAVSALRCIAEFADHWDDAPLAAEARALAVEISDGVAAHGLIEGRYAYEVDGLGGVLWMDDANMPSLLSLPLTSDVAADDPVYLATRAWVLSDENPFFYRGKFAEGVGSPHTPEGYVWHIALAVQGLTGSESEGESCLATILATDAGTGLTHEGFDPDDPGLFTRPWFSWSNSMACELMMELVEPRG
;
A
#
# COMPACT_ATOMS: atom_id res chain seq x y z
N MET A 1 33.11 -2.56 -10.40
CA MET A 1 32.35 -2.20 -9.19
C MET A 1 30.93 -2.66 -9.43
N THR A 2 30.35 -3.40 -8.50
CA THR A 2 28.99 -3.93 -8.59
C THR A 2 28.00 -2.77 -8.45
N GLU A 3 27.01 -2.69 -9.34
CA GLU A 3 25.90 -1.73 -9.21
C GLU A 3 25.02 -2.11 -8.00
N LEU A 4 24.34 -1.12 -7.42
CA LEU A 4 23.33 -1.38 -6.37
C LEU A 4 22.19 -2.23 -6.95
N PRO A 5 21.56 -3.13 -6.16
CA PRO A 5 20.46 -3.96 -6.65
C PRO A 5 19.33 -3.11 -7.22
N SER A 6 18.79 -3.49 -8.38
CA SER A 6 17.65 -2.82 -8.99
C SER A 6 16.30 -3.27 -8.42
N ARG A 7 16.30 -4.35 -7.61
CA ARG A 7 15.13 -4.83 -6.87
C ARG A 7 15.50 -5.21 -5.45
N ILE A 8 14.68 -4.79 -4.48
CA ILE A 8 14.85 -5.10 -3.05
C ILE A 8 13.50 -5.37 -2.37
N ALA A 9 13.52 -5.98 -1.19
CA ALA A 9 12.34 -6.12 -0.33
C ALA A 9 12.40 -5.20 0.91
N ALA A 10 13.59 -4.86 1.40
CA ALA A 10 13.80 -3.94 2.53
C ALA A 10 15.21 -3.32 2.50
N VAL A 11 15.39 -2.25 3.26
CA VAL A 11 16.72 -1.66 3.56
C VAL A 11 16.98 -1.76 5.06
N LEU A 12 18.11 -2.37 5.43
CA LEU A 12 18.51 -2.49 6.84
C LEU A 12 19.73 -1.61 7.07
N PHE A 13 19.79 -0.95 8.22
CA PHE A 13 20.85 -0.02 8.54
C PHE A 13 21.56 -0.45 9.82
N ASP A 14 22.88 -0.40 9.81
CA ASP A 14 23.57 -0.08 11.06
C ASP A 14 23.26 1.36 11.50
N MET A 15 23.41 1.66 12.79
CA MET A 15 23.10 2.96 13.36
C MET A 15 24.34 3.84 13.50
N ASP A 16 25.33 3.35 14.24
CA ASP A 16 26.47 4.11 14.75
C ASP A 16 27.46 4.38 13.61
N ASP A 17 27.77 5.64 13.33
CA ASP A 17 28.62 6.11 12.22
C ASP A 17 28.13 5.74 10.79
N THR A 18 27.06 4.95 10.66
CA THR A 18 26.29 4.76 9.42
C THR A 18 25.17 5.79 9.27
N LEU A 19 24.26 5.88 10.24
CA LEU A 19 23.10 6.81 10.21
C LEU A 19 23.32 8.04 11.08
N VAL A 20 24.06 7.91 12.18
CA VAL A 20 24.29 8.98 13.15
C VAL A 20 25.76 9.07 13.53
N ASP A 21 26.25 10.29 13.78
CA ASP A 21 27.60 10.55 14.29
C ASP A 21 27.59 10.30 15.81
N SER A 22 28.01 9.10 16.21
CA SER A 22 28.01 8.64 17.62
C SER A 22 29.40 8.28 18.14
N GLU A 23 30.43 8.27 17.28
CA GLU A 23 31.83 7.95 17.64
C GLU A 23 32.31 8.77 18.86
N ALA A 24 32.02 10.08 18.88
CA ALA A 24 32.44 10.97 19.95
C ALA A 24 31.80 10.61 21.31
N ALA A 25 30.54 10.17 21.32
CA ALA A 25 29.84 9.78 22.53
C ALA A 25 30.38 8.46 23.09
N TRP A 26 30.65 7.49 22.20
CA TRP A 26 31.31 6.23 22.56
C TRP A 26 32.71 6.45 23.14
N PHE A 27 33.48 7.35 22.53
CA PHE A 27 34.81 7.71 23.02
C PHE A 27 34.75 8.36 24.39
N ALA A 28 33.88 9.36 24.58
CA ALA A 28 33.71 10.04 25.86
C ALA A 28 33.24 9.10 26.98
N ALA A 29 32.30 8.18 26.68
CA ALA A 29 31.82 7.21 27.65
C ALA A 29 32.93 6.23 28.09
N THR A 30 33.74 5.78 27.13
CA THR A 30 34.89 4.90 27.40
C THR A 30 35.97 5.63 28.18
N GLU A 31 36.28 6.88 27.79
CA GLU A 31 37.23 7.75 28.48
C GLU A 31 36.84 7.98 29.94
N ASP A 32 35.58 8.29 30.20
CA ASP A 32 35.05 8.47 31.57
C ASP A 32 35.26 7.21 32.41
N VAL A 33 34.86 6.04 31.91
CA VAL A 33 34.89 4.78 32.67
C VAL A 33 36.32 4.33 32.97
N TRP A 34 37.24 4.44 32.00
CA TRP A 34 38.65 4.09 32.18
C TRP A 34 39.37 5.08 33.10
N THR A 35 39.12 6.38 32.94
CA THR A 35 39.75 7.42 33.76
C THR A 35 39.33 7.30 35.21
N ASP A 36 38.04 7.05 35.48
CA ASP A 36 37.51 6.81 36.83
C ASP A 36 38.18 5.61 37.52
N ALA A 37 38.62 4.61 36.76
CA ALA A 37 39.33 3.43 37.24
C ALA A 37 40.86 3.62 37.34
N GLY A 38 41.37 4.77 36.89
CA GLY A 38 42.79 5.10 36.89
C GLY A 38 43.60 4.47 35.76
N GLY A 39 42.96 4.05 34.66
CA GLY A 39 43.62 3.51 33.47
C GLY A 39 43.77 4.52 32.33
N ASP A 40 44.36 4.04 31.24
CA ASP A 40 44.55 4.81 30.00
C ASP A 40 43.46 4.41 28.97
N PRO A 41 42.58 5.34 28.56
CA PRO A 41 41.56 5.07 27.55
C PRO A 41 42.10 5.07 26.10
N THR A 42 43.37 5.42 25.89
CA THR A 42 43.95 5.59 24.54
C THR A 42 43.98 4.27 23.77
N GLY A 43 43.44 4.28 22.54
CA GLY A 43 43.57 3.16 21.59
C GLY A 43 42.60 1.99 21.81
N LYS A 44 41.53 2.20 22.59
CA LYS A 44 40.41 1.26 22.64
C LYS A 44 39.69 1.27 21.29
N GLY A 45 39.55 0.09 20.69
CA GLY A 45 38.79 -0.06 19.46
C GLY A 45 37.31 0.15 19.77
N LEU A 46 36.71 1.19 19.21
CA LEU A 46 35.30 1.53 19.43
C LEU A 46 34.44 1.16 18.22
N LEU A 47 35.03 1.15 17.02
CA LEU A 47 34.32 0.92 15.78
C LEU A 47 33.68 -0.48 15.73
N GLY A 48 32.35 -0.52 15.69
CA GLY A 48 31.55 -1.76 15.65
C GLY A 48 31.57 -2.58 16.94
N CYS A 49 32.13 -2.07 18.04
CA CYS A 49 32.18 -2.76 19.33
C CYS A 49 30.86 -2.64 20.09
N SER A 50 30.49 -3.70 20.79
CA SER A 50 29.39 -3.71 21.77
C SER A 50 29.87 -3.28 23.17
N ILE A 51 28.94 -2.98 24.07
CA ILE A 51 29.28 -2.77 25.49
C ILE A 51 29.93 -4.02 26.09
N ALA A 52 29.49 -5.21 25.71
CA ALA A 52 30.09 -6.45 26.19
C ALA A 52 31.58 -6.56 25.81
N ASP A 53 31.95 -6.14 24.59
CA ASP A 53 33.34 -6.11 24.15
C ASP A 53 34.18 -5.12 24.97
N LEU A 54 33.60 -3.96 25.32
CA LEU A 54 34.25 -2.97 26.18
C LEU A 54 34.37 -3.48 27.62
N VAL A 55 33.38 -4.18 28.15
CA VAL A 55 33.45 -4.82 29.46
C VAL A 55 34.58 -5.85 29.50
N GLU A 56 34.70 -6.71 28.49
CA GLU A 56 35.79 -7.69 28.40
C GLU A 56 37.16 -7.00 28.33
N GLN A 57 37.29 -5.93 27.53
CA GLN A 57 38.51 -5.13 27.47
C GLN A 57 38.82 -4.46 28.82
N PHE A 58 37.80 -3.99 29.54
CA PHE A 58 37.95 -3.37 30.86
C PHE A 58 38.40 -4.38 31.90
N GLU A 59 37.82 -5.58 31.92
CA GLU A 59 38.22 -6.65 32.84
C GLU A 59 39.67 -7.11 32.58
N ALA A 60 40.10 -7.11 31.32
CA ALA A 60 41.48 -7.43 30.96
C ALA A 60 42.48 -6.39 31.50
N ASP A 61 42.12 -5.11 31.46
CA ASP A 61 42.93 -4.03 32.02
C ASP A 61 42.87 -3.96 33.55
N PHE A 62 41.72 -4.31 34.13
CA PHE A 62 41.43 -4.24 35.56
C PHE A 62 40.94 -5.59 36.11
N PRO A 63 41.84 -6.58 36.30
CA PRO A 63 41.45 -7.89 36.80
C PRO A 63 40.73 -7.82 38.16
N GLY A 64 39.51 -8.35 38.22
CA GLY A 64 38.66 -8.33 39.42
C GLY A 64 37.64 -7.18 39.47
N ALA A 65 37.55 -6.37 38.42
CA ALA A 65 36.39 -5.51 38.19
C ALA A 65 35.10 -6.34 38.14
N ASP A 66 33.97 -5.74 38.55
CA ASP A 66 32.66 -6.34 38.41
C ASP A 66 32.12 -6.02 37.00
N PRO A 67 31.91 -7.02 36.12
CA PRO A 67 31.45 -6.78 34.76
C PRO A 67 30.07 -6.14 34.72
N ALA A 68 29.15 -6.48 35.64
CA ALA A 68 27.80 -5.92 35.66
C ALA A 68 27.81 -4.43 36.02
N GLU A 69 28.67 -4.02 36.97
CA GLU A 69 28.84 -2.62 37.33
C GLU A 69 29.54 -1.83 36.21
N THR A 70 30.50 -2.45 35.53
CA THR A 70 31.20 -1.83 34.38
C THR A 70 30.23 -1.57 33.23
N GLU A 71 29.41 -2.58 32.88
CA GLU A 71 28.35 -2.45 31.88
C GLU A 71 27.38 -1.32 32.24
N ARG A 72 26.89 -1.31 33.49
CA ARG A 72 25.96 -0.28 33.98
C ARG A 72 26.56 1.12 33.83
N ARG A 73 27.83 1.30 34.17
CA ARG A 73 28.54 2.58 34.05
C ARG A 73 28.73 2.99 32.60
N LEU A 74 29.12 2.07 31.71
CA LEU A 74 29.24 2.35 30.28
C LEU A 74 27.91 2.79 29.68
N ARG A 75 26.81 2.08 29.96
CA ARG A 75 25.46 2.44 29.52
C ARG A 75 25.04 3.82 30.01
N GLU A 76 25.24 4.10 31.31
CA GLU A 76 24.89 5.38 31.93
C GLU A 76 25.66 6.55 31.30
N ARG A 77 26.97 6.39 31.07
CA ARG A 77 27.81 7.41 30.43
C ARG A 77 27.45 7.60 28.96
N LEU A 78 27.24 6.51 28.23
CA LEU A 78 26.86 6.56 26.82
C LEU A 78 25.52 7.28 26.64
N SER A 79 24.50 6.91 27.42
CA SER A 79 23.20 7.58 27.41
C SER A 79 23.34 9.07 27.75
N HIS A 80 24.18 9.43 28.72
CA HIS A 80 24.43 10.83 29.06
C HIS A 80 25.06 11.62 27.91
N HIS A 81 26.08 11.07 27.25
CA HIS A 81 26.78 11.74 26.15
C HIS A 81 25.95 11.80 24.85
N ILE A 82 25.02 10.87 24.64
CA ILE A 82 24.07 10.91 23.51
C ILE A 82 23.01 12.02 23.70
N GLY A 83 22.63 12.33 24.95
CA GLY A 83 21.54 13.24 25.32
C GLY A 83 21.71 14.73 24.96
N ASP A 84 22.85 15.14 24.41
CA ASP A 84 23.18 16.54 24.06
C ASP A 84 23.17 16.85 22.53
N ALA A 85 22.55 15.97 21.73
CA ALA A 85 22.32 16.03 20.27
C ALA A 85 23.35 15.30 19.39
N VAL A 86 23.15 13.98 19.27
CA VAL A 86 23.71 13.16 18.19
C VAL A 86 23.21 13.70 16.84
N ALA A 87 24.14 13.95 15.92
CA ALA A 87 23.83 14.50 14.60
C ALA A 87 23.64 13.39 13.56
N PRO A 88 22.66 13.50 12.65
CA PRO A 88 22.56 12.58 11.51
C PRO A 88 23.79 12.65 10.61
N MET A 89 24.25 11.49 10.11
CA MET A 89 25.31 11.43 9.11
C MET A 89 24.89 12.12 7.80
N PRO A 90 25.82 12.73 7.05
CA PRO A 90 25.51 13.37 5.78
C PRO A 90 24.82 12.41 4.80
N GLY A 91 23.59 12.76 4.39
CA GLY A 91 22.76 11.96 3.48
C GLY A 91 21.82 10.95 4.17
N ALA A 92 21.95 10.72 5.48
CA ALA A 92 21.10 9.78 6.21
C ALA A 92 19.62 10.15 6.13
N VAL A 93 19.26 11.40 6.46
CA VAL A 93 17.87 11.89 6.46
C VAL A 93 17.21 11.70 5.10
N ASP A 94 17.87 12.13 4.01
CA ASP A 94 17.32 11.96 2.65
C ASP A 94 17.13 10.48 2.30
N LEU A 95 18.10 9.63 2.64
CA LEU A 95 18.02 8.20 2.33
C LEU A 95 16.88 7.52 3.10
N ILE A 96 16.78 7.73 4.43
CA ILE A 96 15.71 7.10 5.23
C ILE A 96 14.34 7.62 4.81
N THR A 97 14.17 8.91 4.55
CA THR A 97 12.89 9.48 4.11
C THR A 97 12.48 8.92 2.75
N ARG A 98 13.40 8.83 1.78
CA ARG A 98 13.09 8.25 0.46
C ARG A 98 12.79 6.74 0.53
N MET A 99 13.54 5.99 1.32
CA MET A 99 13.39 4.53 1.36
C MET A 99 12.18 4.10 2.19
N SER A 100 11.92 4.74 3.34
CA SER A 100 10.73 4.43 4.17
C SER A 100 9.41 4.69 3.46
N ALA A 101 9.38 5.64 2.51
CA ALA A 101 8.21 5.87 1.67
C ALA A 101 7.92 4.74 0.66
N LEU A 102 8.87 3.82 0.45
CA LEU A 102 8.80 2.80 -0.60
C LEU A 102 8.99 1.36 -0.09
N PHE A 103 9.71 1.18 1.02
CA PHE A 103 10.11 -0.11 1.56
C PHE A 103 10.14 -0.08 3.09
N PRO A 104 9.87 -1.22 3.77
CA PRO A 104 10.22 -1.39 5.16
C PRO A 104 11.71 -1.12 5.37
N ILE A 105 12.02 -0.32 6.39
CA ILE A 105 13.40 -0.09 6.81
C ILE A 105 13.57 -0.39 8.29
N THR A 106 14.74 -0.88 8.68
CA THR A 106 15.03 -1.27 10.07
C THR A 106 16.43 -0.86 10.50
N ILE A 107 16.60 -0.69 11.80
CA ILE A 107 17.91 -0.55 12.45
C ILE A 107 18.31 -1.88 13.07
N ALA A 108 19.57 -2.26 12.87
CA ALA A 108 20.21 -3.40 13.50
C ALA A 108 21.62 -3.01 13.97
N SER A 109 21.75 -2.65 15.25
CA SER A 109 22.98 -2.10 15.84
C SER A 109 23.58 -3.03 16.92
N ASN A 110 24.90 -2.97 17.08
CA ASN A 110 25.62 -3.55 18.23
C ASN A 110 25.53 -2.68 19.51
N SER A 111 24.81 -1.56 19.43
CA SER A 111 24.39 -0.78 20.58
C SER A 111 23.28 -1.49 21.38
N PRO A 112 23.18 -1.23 22.69
CA PRO A 112 22.07 -1.71 23.49
C PRO A 112 20.70 -1.21 23.01
N SER A 113 19.65 -2.01 23.16
CA SER A 113 18.30 -1.69 22.64
C SER A 113 17.72 -0.40 23.24
N ASP A 114 18.03 -0.07 24.50
CA ASP A 114 17.60 1.18 25.15
C ASP A 114 18.31 2.41 24.56
N ILE A 115 19.57 2.27 24.15
CA ILE A 115 20.33 3.32 23.47
C ILE A 115 19.82 3.53 22.04
N VAL A 116 19.55 2.46 21.29
CA VAL A 116 18.96 2.54 19.95
C VAL A 116 17.63 3.28 19.99
N ALA A 117 16.74 2.91 20.92
CA ALA A 117 15.46 3.59 21.11
C ALA A 117 15.65 5.07 21.43
N HIS A 118 16.56 5.40 22.36
CA HIS A 118 16.82 6.77 22.77
C HIS A 118 17.30 7.67 21.62
N VAL A 119 18.23 7.19 20.78
CA VAL A 119 18.72 7.93 19.61
C VAL A 119 17.59 8.19 18.63
N VAL A 120 16.82 7.15 18.29
CA VAL A 120 15.70 7.26 17.34
C VAL A 120 14.64 8.24 17.84
N ASP A 121 14.27 8.17 19.12
CA ASP A 121 13.28 9.06 19.73
C ASP A 121 13.77 10.52 19.74
N SER A 122 15.05 10.75 20.05
CA SER A 122 15.64 12.09 20.08
C SER A 122 15.62 12.80 18.72
N LEU A 123 15.68 12.02 17.63
CA LEU A 123 15.64 12.51 16.25
C LEU A 123 14.22 12.52 15.66
N GLY A 124 13.23 12.02 16.40
CA GLY A 124 11.85 11.88 15.90
C GLY A 124 11.73 10.88 14.75
N TRP A 125 12.62 9.88 14.69
CA TRP A 125 12.68 8.91 13.59
C TRP A 125 11.81 7.66 13.81
N GLY A 126 11.07 7.58 14.90
CA GLY A 126 10.29 6.40 15.28
C GLY A 126 9.37 5.89 14.17
N ALA A 127 8.69 6.81 13.46
CA ALA A 127 7.75 6.50 12.39
C ALA A 127 8.40 5.96 11.10
N PHE A 128 9.72 6.13 10.92
CA PHE A 128 10.40 5.66 9.70
C PHE A 128 10.74 4.17 9.74
N PHE A 129 10.95 3.58 10.92
CA PHE A 129 11.53 2.25 11.05
C PHE A 129 10.49 1.21 11.51
N THR A 130 10.37 0.12 10.76
CA THR A 130 9.54 -1.05 11.08
C THR A 130 9.99 -1.74 12.37
N ALA A 131 11.29 -1.74 12.64
CA ALA A 131 11.89 -2.28 13.86
C ALA A 131 13.24 -1.61 14.15
N ARG A 132 13.61 -1.63 15.44
CA ARG A 132 14.80 -1.01 16.00
C ARG A 132 15.47 -2.03 16.92
N LEU A 133 16.46 -2.75 16.41
CA LEU A 133 17.07 -3.87 17.10
C LEU A 133 18.45 -3.51 17.64
N GLY A 134 18.66 -3.80 18.92
CA GLY A 134 19.94 -3.75 19.62
C GLY A 134 20.38 -5.14 20.09
N THR A 135 21.45 -5.17 20.88
CA THR A 135 22.10 -6.43 21.30
C THR A 135 21.19 -7.40 22.05
N GLU A 136 20.21 -6.90 22.81
CA GLU A 136 19.30 -7.68 23.65
C GLU A 136 18.19 -8.38 22.86
N ASP A 137 17.96 -7.96 21.61
CA ASP A 137 16.91 -8.50 20.75
C ASP A 137 17.30 -9.83 20.09
N VAL A 138 18.57 -10.25 20.22
CA VAL A 138 19.09 -11.47 19.61
C VAL A 138 19.98 -12.28 20.54
N ALA A 139 20.19 -13.55 20.21
CA ALA A 139 21.06 -14.44 20.98
C ALA A 139 22.55 -14.17 20.75
N SER A 140 22.94 -13.74 19.54
CA SER A 140 24.34 -13.48 19.17
C SER A 140 24.43 -12.22 18.30
N PRO A 141 24.95 -11.09 18.83
CA PRO A 141 25.10 -9.85 18.07
C PRO A 141 26.25 -9.94 17.04
N LYS A 142 26.50 -8.85 16.29
CA LYS A 142 27.55 -8.84 15.24
C LYS A 142 28.91 -9.18 15.87
N PRO A 143 29.74 -10.05 15.26
CA PRO A 143 29.75 -10.43 13.84
C PRO A 143 28.82 -11.59 13.45
N ALA A 144 28.02 -12.14 14.36
CA ALA A 144 27.00 -13.11 14.00
C ALA A 144 25.87 -12.44 13.19
N PRO A 145 25.19 -13.19 12.29
CA PRO A 145 24.19 -12.61 11.39
C PRO A 145 22.85 -12.30 12.06
N ASP A 146 22.65 -12.71 13.32
CA ASP A 146 21.34 -12.78 13.98
C ASP A 146 20.62 -11.43 14.00
N LEU A 147 21.33 -10.32 14.24
CA LEU A 147 20.75 -8.96 14.22
C LEU A 147 20.09 -8.64 12.87
N TYR A 148 20.79 -8.92 11.77
CA TYR A 148 20.25 -8.67 10.43
C TYR A 148 19.17 -9.66 10.03
N LEU A 149 19.28 -10.92 10.45
CA LEU A 149 18.23 -11.92 10.23
C LEU A 149 16.95 -11.54 10.96
N ALA A 150 17.05 -11.09 12.22
CA ALA A 150 15.92 -10.60 12.99
C ALA A 150 15.31 -9.33 12.37
N ALA A 151 16.14 -8.42 11.88
CA ALA A 151 15.70 -7.21 11.19
C ALA A 151 14.91 -7.51 9.91
N ALA A 152 15.37 -8.46 9.09
CA ALA A 152 14.61 -8.92 7.91
C ALA A 152 13.31 -9.65 8.31
N ALA A 153 13.34 -10.46 9.37
CA ALA A 153 12.15 -11.15 9.87
C ALA A 153 11.08 -10.16 10.38
N ALA A 154 11.47 -9.08 11.03
CA ALA A 154 10.56 -8.02 11.48
C ALA A 154 9.86 -7.32 10.30
N CYS A 155 10.52 -7.22 9.14
CA CYS A 155 9.90 -6.75 7.90
C CYS A 155 9.05 -7.81 7.19
N GLY A 156 9.08 -9.08 7.62
CA GLY A 156 8.44 -10.18 6.91
C GLY A 156 9.09 -10.52 5.55
N VAL A 157 10.37 -10.21 5.36
CA VAL A 157 11.09 -10.39 4.08
C VAL A 157 12.25 -11.38 4.19
N ASP A 158 12.73 -11.83 3.03
CA ASP A 158 13.91 -12.67 2.93
C ASP A 158 15.18 -11.80 2.94
N ILE A 159 16.15 -12.16 3.77
CA ILE A 159 17.42 -11.44 3.91
C ILE A 159 18.21 -11.34 2.60
N ALA A 160 18.03 -12.30 1.69
CA ALA A 160 18.67 -12.29 0.37
C ALA A 160 18.15 -11.17 -0.54
N ASP A 161 16.95 -10.65 -0.25
CA ASP A 161 16.29 -9.56 -0.96
C ASP A 161 16.54 -8.19 -0.29
N CYS A 162 17.36 -8.13 0.78
CA CYS A 162 17.67 -6.91 1.52
C CYS A 162 18.98 -6.24 1.05
N VAL A 163 19.04 -4.92 1.21
CA VAL A 163 20.29 -4.14 1.14
C VAL A 163 20.64 -3.61 2.53
N ILE A 164 21.88 -3.82 2.94
CA ILE A 164 22.41 -3.39 4.24
C ILE A 164 23.42 -2.27 4.04
N PHE A 165 23.27 -1.15 4.75
CA PHE A 165 24.30 -0.11 4.87
C PHE A 165 25.06 -0.28 6.18
N GLU A 166 26.38 -0.32 6.10
CA GLU A 166 27.27 -0.65 7.23
C GLU A 166 28.64 0.00 7.10
N ASP A 167 29.16 0.57 8.18
CA ASP A 167 30.42 1.31 8.24
C ASP A 167 31.58 0.52 8.89
N SER A 168 31.29 -0.59 9.55
CA SER A 168 32.23 -1.39 10.34
C SER A 168 32.60 -2.73 9.68
N PRO A 169 33.86 -3.20 9.78
CA PRO A 169 34.24 -4.52 9.28
C PRO A 169 33.47 -5.68 9.94
N VAL A 170 33.19 -5.57 11.24
CA VAL A 170 32.47 -6.57 12.05
C VAL A 170 31.03 -6.70 11.56
N GLY A 171 30.38 -5.57 11.29
CA GLY A 171 29.02 -5.56 10.82
C GLY A 171 28.88 -5.90 9.34
N VAL A 172 29.82 -5.52 8.49
CA VAL A 172 29.88 -6.05 7.12
C VAL A 172 30.05 -7.58 7.12
N GLN A 173 30.84 -8.14 8.04
CA GLN A 173 30.95 -9.58 8.19
C GLN A 173 29.59 -10.22 8.57
N ALA A 174 28.89 -9.65 9.54
CA ALA A 174 27.55 -10.12 9.93
C ALA A 174 26.56 -10.05 8.77
N ALA A 175 26.52 -8.92 8.06
CA ALA A 175 25.64 -8.67 6.91
C ALA A 175 25.88 -9.69 5.78
N ARG A 176 27.15 -9.99 5.47
CA ARG A 176 27.52 -11.01 4.48
C ARG A 176 27.20 -12.42 4.94
N ALA A 177 27.38 -12.72 6.23
CA ALA A 177 27.02 -14.01 6.80
C ALA A 177 25.49 -14.23 6.78
N ALA A 178 24.71 -13.16 6.91
CA ALA A 178 23.26 -13.19 6.81
C ALA A 178 22.77 -13.43 5.36
N GLY A 179 23.61 -13.13 4.36
CA GLY A 179 23.31 -13.37 2.94
C GLY A 179 22.74 -12.18 2.18
N ALA A 180 22.73 -10.98 2.78
CA ALA A 180 22.24 -9.76 2.15
C ALA A 180 23.26 -9.11 1.21
N PHE A 181 22.79 -8.22 0.34
CA PHE A 181 23.66 -7.30 -0.37
C PHE A 181 24.15 -6.20 0.59
N VAL A 182 25.43 -5.85 0.55
CA VAL A 182 26.06 -4.97 1.56
C VAL A 182 26.74 -3.79 0.91
N VAL A 183 26.31 -2.59 1.29
CA VAL A 183 26.94 -1.31 0.98
C VAL A 183 27.81 -0.92 2.16
N ALA A 184 29.13 -1.07 1.99
CA ALA A 184 30.09 -0.61 2.97
C ALA A 184 30.21 0.92 2.88
N VAL A 185 29.97 1.62 3.99
CA VAL A 185 29.99 3.09 4.09
C VAL A 185 31.29 3.53 4.76
N GLY A 186 31.92 4.57 4.23
CA GLY A 186 33.11 5.15 4.85
C GLY A 186 34.38 4.32 4.68
N PRO A 187 35.50 4.83 5.22
CA PRO A 187 36.83 4.27 4.97
C PRO A 187 37.09 2.97 5.73
N ALA A 188 36.44 2.73 6.86
CA ALA A 188 36.75 1.59 7.73
C ALA A 188 36.21 0.26 7.18
N ALA A 189 35.01 0.25 6.60
CA ALA A 189 34.45 -0.89 5.89
C ALA A 189 34.84 -0.98 4.40
N ALA A 190 35.67 -0.06 3.89
CA ALA A 190 36.00 0.04 2.47
C ALA A 190 36.55 -1.29 1.91
N GLY A 191 35.91 -1.80 0.85
CA GLY A 191 36.27 -3.06 0.19
C GLY A 191 35.78 -4.34 0.88
N ALA A 192 35.13 -4.26 2.04
CA ALA A 192 34.60 -5.43 2.74
C ALA A 192 33.21 -5.86 2.22
N GLY A 193 32.42 -4.89 1.73
CA GLY A 193 31.06 -5.10 1.21
C GLY A 193 30.98 -5.57 -0.25
N HIS A 194 29.77 -5.68 -0.79
CA HIS A 194 29.52 -5.94 -2.22
C HIS A 194 29.83 -4.69 -3.07
N THR A 195 29.61 -3.52 -2.49
CA THR A 195 30.04 -2.22 -2.98
C THR A 195 30.49 -1.36 -1.80
N SER A 196 31.27 -0.32 -2.08
CA SER A 196 31.70 0.66 -1.08
C SER A 196 31.42 2.08 -1.56
N VAL A 197 31.03 2.94 -0.61
CA VAL A 197 30.75 4.36 -0.81
C VAL A 197 31.47 5.16 0.27
N GLU A 198 31.96 6.35 -0.04
CA GLU A 198 32.63 7.19 0.97
C GLU A 198 31.65 7.75 2.00
N SER A 199 30.40 7.99 1.59
CA SER A 199 29.31 8.46 2.44
C SER A 199 27.97 8.15 1.78
N LEU A 200 26.86 8.38 2.50
CA LEU A 200 25.50 8.25 1.96
C LEU A 200 25.18 9.32 0.88
N LEU A 201 26.02 10.35 0.73
CA LEU A 201 25.94 11.32 -0.37
C LEU A 201 26.54 10.84 -1.69
N ASP A 202 27.07 9.62 -1.75
CA ASP A 202 27.59 9.05 -3.00
C ASP A 202 26.52 9.12 -4.10
N PRO A 203 26.84 9.64 -5.30
CA PRO A 203 25.88 9.80 -6.38
C PRO A 203 25.12 8.53 -6.72
N ARG A 204 25.72 7.35 -6.50
CA ARG A 204 25.06 6.06 -6.72
C ARG A 204 23.94 5.82 -5.72
N VAL A 205 24.11 6.20 -4.45
CA VAL A 205 23.10 6.09 -3.39
C VAL A 205 22.02 7.15 -3.57
N VAL A 206 22.41 8.38 -3.91
CA VAL A 206 21.47 9.49 -4.16
C VAL A 206 20.59 9.20 -5.38
N ALA A 207 21.13 8.63 -6.45
CA ALA A 207 20.38 8.25 -7.65
C ALA A 207 19.68 6.88 -7.55
N TRP A 208 19.91 6.12 -6.48
CA TRP A 208 19.35 4.78 -6.36
C TRP A 208 17.82 4.82 -6.19
N ARG A 209 17.12 4.13 -7.09
CA ARG A 209 15.66 3.98 -7.11
C ARG A 209 15.32 2.51 -7.41
N PRO A 210 15.49 1.60 -6.43
CA PRO A 210 15.18 0.19 -6.65
C PRO A 210 13.65 -0.01 -6.75
N GLY A 211 13.22 -1.03 -7.49
CA GLY A 211 11.84 -1.53 -7.43
C GLY A 211 11.67 -2.62 -6.37
N PRO A 212 10.44 -3.04 -6.06
CA PRO A 212 10.23 -4.17 -5.16
C PRO A 212 10.60 -5.51 -5.80
N VAL A 213 11.05 -6.45 -4.98
CA VAL A 213 11.14 -7.87 -5.36
C VAL A 213 9.73 -8.40 -5.60
N ARG A 214 9.54 -9.05 -6.74
CA ARG A 214 8.24 -9.61 -7.16
C ARG A 214 8.41 -11.10 -7.41
N ARG A 215 8.02 -11.91 -6.43
CA ARG A 215 8.08 -13.36 -6.54
C ARG A 215 6.94 -13.86 -7.42
N VAL A 216 7.22 -14.83 -8.28
CA VAL A 216 6.17 -15.46 -9.09
C VAL A 216 5.42 -16.47 -8.22
N THR A 217 4.19 -16.15 -7.87
CA THR A 217 3.30 -16.96 -7.02
C THR A 217 2.17 -17.64 -7.80
N ASN A 218 1.86 -17.16 -9.01
CA ASN A 218 0.84 -17.73 -9.89
C ASN A 218 1.30 -17.74 -11.35
N PRO A 219 2.09 -18.74 -11.78
CA PRO A 219 2.68 -18.73 -13.12
C PRO A 219 1.61 -18.74 -14.22
N ALA A 220 1.81 -17.90 -15.25
CA ALA A 220 0.98 -17.94 -16.47
C ALA A 220 1.30 -19.19 -17.29
N GLY A 221 0.28 -20.00 -17.59
CA GLY A 221 0.40 -21.15 -18.48
C GLY A 221 0.67 -20.77 -19.94
N GLU A 222 0.85 -21.76 -20.79
CA GLU A 222 1.13 -21.58 -22.22
C GLU A 222 -0.02 -20.86 -22.95
N GLU A 223 -1.26 -21.27 -22.68
CA GLU A 223 -2.46 -20.66 -23.30
C GLU A 223 -2.61 -19.18 -22.92
N LEU A 224 -2.49 -18.86 -21.62
CA LEU A 224 -2.55 -17.47 -21.16
C LEU A 224 -1.39 -16.65 -21.74
N THR A 225 -0.17 -17.18 -21.72
CA THR A 225 0.99 -16.51 -22.30
C THR A 225 0.79 -16.20 -23.79
N THR A 226 0.20 -17.13 -24.53
CA THR A 226 -0.11 -16.96 -25.96
C THR A 226 -1.19 -15.90 -26.18
N GLU A 227 -2.26 -15.92 -25.38
CA GLU A 227 -3.35 -14.94 -25.51
C GLU A 227 -2.91 -13.53 -25.09
N LEU A 228 -2.05 -13.38 -24.08
CA LEU A 228 -1.45 -12.10 -23.74
C LEU A 228 -0.60 -11.56 -24.89
N ALA A 229 0.26 -12.38 -25.50
CA ALA A 229 1.07 -11.99 -26.65
C ALA A 229 0.21 -11.59 -27.87
N ARG A 230 -0.92 -12.28 -28.08
CA ARG A 230 -1.88 -11.95 -29.13
C ARG A 230 -2.52 -10.57 -28.91
N TRP A 231 -2.93 -10.27 -27.69
CA TRP A 231 -3.44 -8.93 -27.35
C TRP A 231 -2.35 -7.86 -27.44
N GLY A 232 -1.14 -8.14 -26.94
CA GLY A 232 0.02 -7.26 -27.08
C GLY A 232 0.30 -6.88 -28.52
N ALA A 233 0.26 -7.85 -29.44
CA ALA A 233 0.43 -7.59 -30.87
C ALA A 233 -0.69 -6.70 -31.47
N ARG A 234 -1.95 -6.90 -31.07
CA ARG A 234 -3.08 -6.06 -31.52
C ARG A 234 -2.97 -4.63 -30.99
N ILE A 235 -2.59 -4.48 -29.72
CA ILE A 235 -2.37 -3.18 -29.08
C ILE A 235 -1.17 -2.49 -29.73
N ALA A 236 -0.09 -3.20 -30.01
CA ALA A 236 1.06 -2.67 -30.73
C ALA A 236 0.68 -2.13 -32.12
N GLN A 237 -0.22 -2.83 -32.82
CA GLN A 237 -0.73 -2.39 -34.12
C GLN A 237 -1.61 -1.14 -34.02
N ARG A 238 -2.43 -1.01 -32.95
CA ARG A 238 -3.37 0.11 -32.77
C ARG A 238 -2.71 1.36 -32.17
N SER A 239 -1.89 1.17 -31.14
CA SER A 239 -1.42 2.22 -30.23
C SER A 239 0.11 2.30 -30.13
N GLY A 240 0.83 1.52 -30.94
CA GLY A 240 2.29 1.53 -31.02
C GLY A 240 2.99 0.47 -30.17
N ALA A 241 4.20 0.10 -30.58
CA ALA A 241 4.96 -1.02 -30.00
C ALA A 241 5.12 -0.94 -28.47
N VAL A 242 5.39 0.26 -27.94
CA VAL A 242 5.53 0.50 -26.50
C VAL A 242 4.24 0.10 -25.76
N ALA A 243 3.06 0.45 -26.28
CA ALA A 243 1.80 0.09 -25.65
C ALA A 243 1.61 -1.44 -25.58
N GLY A 244 1.95 -2.17 -26.65
CA GLY A 244 1.87 -3.63 -26.67
C GLY A 244 2.84 -4.30 -25.70
N GLU A 245 4.09 -3.83 -25.64
CA GLU A 245 5.10 -4.32 -24.70
C GLU A 245 4.69 -4.06 -23.24
N ARG A 246 4.17 -2.85 -22.95
CA ARG A 246 3.68 -2.47 -21.61
C ARG A 246 2.48 -3.30 -21.19
N PHE A 247 1.51 -3.52 -22.09
CA PHE A 247 0.37 -4.38 -21.84
C PHE A 247 0.79 -5.78 -21.40
N GLU A 248 1.67 -6.44 -22.16
CA GLU A 248 2.11 -7.80 -21.84
C GLU A 248 2.85 -7.85 -20.49
N ALA A 249 3.71 -6.87 -20.23
CA ALA A 249 4.45 -6.77 -18.97
C ALA A 249 3.52 -6.56 -17.78
N MET A 250 2.59 -5.60 -17.86
CA MET A 250 1.63 -5.26 -16.80
C MET A 250 0.67 -6.41 -16.52
N MET A 251 0.06 -7.01 -17.55
CA MET A 251 -0.84 -8.17 -17.38
C MET A 251 -0.12 -9.36 -16.76
N ARG A 252 1.11 -9.65 -17.19
CA ARG A 252 1.91 -10.74 -16.62
C ARG A 252 2.33 -10.43 -15.18
N ASP A 253 2.68 -9.18 -14.87
CA ASP A 253 3.04 -8.76 -13.52
C ASP A 253 1.86 -8.97 -12.56
N THR A 254 0.69 -8.42 -12.87
CA THR A 254 -0.54 -8.63 -12.09
C THR A 254 -0.81 -10.12 -11.90
N TRP A 255 -0.84 -10.91 -12.97
CA TRP A 255 -1.14 -12.34 -12.89
C TRP A 255 -0.13 -13.13 -12.06
N CYS A 256 1.16 -12.91 -12.32
CA CYS A 256 2.22 -13.76 -11.76
C CYS A 256 2.64 -13.38 -10.35
N THR A 257 2.50 -12.12 -9.97
CA THR A 257 3.18 -11.57 -8.78
C THR A 257 2.21 -11.10 -7.69
N THR A 258 0.93 -10.90 -8.03
CA THR A 258 -0.08 -10.50 -7.04
C THR A 258 -1.03 -11.61 -6.64
N MET A 259 -1.19 -12.64 -7.47
CA MET A 259 -2.14 -13.73 -7.22
C MET A 259 -1.43 -14.93 -6.61
N SER A 260 -2.04 -15.57 -5.61
CA SER A 260 -1.54 -16.80 -5.00
C SER A 260 -2.69 -17.73 -4.61
N ARG A 261 -2.46 -19.04 -4.62
CA ARG A 261 -3.46 -20.00 -4.13
C ARG A 261 -3.59 -19.87 -2.61
N ASN A 262 -4.82 -19.77 -2.11
CA ASN A 262 -5.14 -19.81 -0.69
C ASN A 262 -6.26 -20.83 -0.44
N GLY A 263 -5.88 -22.08 -0.15
CA GLY A 263 -6.84 -23.20 -0.11
C GLY A 263 -7.54 -23.38 -1.46
N ASP A 264 -8.87 -23.32 -1.46
CA ASP A 264 -9.73 -23.40 -2.65
C ASP A 264 -9.99 -22.03 -3.32
N GLY A 265 -9.46 -20.96 -2.71
CA GLY A 265 -9.52 -19.58 -3.19
C GLY A 265 -8.21 -19.11 -3.84
N VAL A 266 -8.25 -17.88 -4.36
CA VAL A 266 -7.07 -17.16 -4.85
C VAL A 266 -7.00 -15.83 -4.12
N PHE A 267 -5.90 -15.62 -3.40
CA PHE A 267 -5.62 -14.39 -2.69
C PHE A 267 -4.87 -13.43 -3.62
N VAL A 268 -5.26 -12.15 -3.60
CA VAL A 268 -4.70 -11.12 -4.49
C VAL A 268 -4.20 -9.95 -3.67
N VAL A 269 -2.89 -9.76 -3.60
CA VAL A 269 -2.30 -8.56 -2.96
C VAL A 269 -2.41 -7.34 -3.86
N THR A 270 -2.43 -6.13 -3.29
CA THR A 270 -2.54 -4.89 -4.10
C THR A 270 -1.30 -4.63 -4.97
N GLY A 271 -0.15 -5.14 -4.55
CA GLY A 271 1.17 -4.87 -5.10
C GLY A 271 2.17 -4.77 -3.95
N ASP A 272 2.74 -3.58 -3.75
CA ASP A 272 3.66 -3.28 -2.65
C ASP A 272 3.07 -3.44 -1.24
N ILE A 273 1.74 -3.41 -1.07
CA ILE A 273 1.07 -3.70 0.21
C ILE A 273 0.66 -5.18 0.26
N PRO A 274 1.12 -5.97 1.26
CA PRO A 274 0.99 -7.42 1.31
C PRO A 274 -0.37 -7.91 1.85
N ALA A 275 -1.45 -7.22 1.50
CA ALA A 275 -2.82 -7.57 1.90
C ALA A 275 -3.80 -7.45 0.72
N MET A 276 -4.95 -8.09 0.87
CA MET A 276 -6.00 -8.14 -0.14
C MET A 276 -7.13 -7.18 0.21
N TRP A 277 -7.25 -6.11 -0.58
CA TRP A 277 -8.43 -5.26 -0.59
C TRP A 277 -9.52 -5.88 -1.46
N LEU A 278 -10.77 -5.82 -1.00
CA LEU A 278 -11.91 -6.28 -1.80
C LEU A 278 -12.10 -5.45 -3.08
N ARG A 279 -11.83 -4.14 -3.00
CA ARG A 279 -11.75 -3.21 -4.14
C ARG A 279 -10.65 -3.62 -5.11
N ASP A 280 -9.39 -3.58 -4.69
CA ASP A 280 -8.22 -3.81 -5.54
C ASP A 280 -8.29 -5.17 -6.22
N SER A 281 -8.56 -6.24 -5.47
CA SER A 281 -8.63 -7.59 -6.02
C SER A 281 -9.71 -7.75 -7.09
N SER A 282 -10.77 -6.93 -7.06
CA SER A 282 -11.79 -6.89 -8.10
C SER A 282 -11.35 -6.06 -9.31
N ALA A 283 -10.73 -4.90 -9.07
CA ALA A 283 -10.32 -4.00 -10.13
C ALA A 283 -9.09 -4.54 -10.91
N GLN A 284 -8.16 -5.19 -10.21
CA GLN A 284 -6.99 -5.86 -10.78
C GLN A 284 -7.36 -6.90 -11.85
N VAL A 285 -8.56 -7.51 -11.75
CA VAL A 285 -8.98 -8.56 -12.68
C VAL A 285 -9.88 -8.11 -13.82
N LEU A 286 -10.22 -6.82 -13.92
CA LEU A 286 -11.10 -6.30 -14.97
C LEU A 286 -10.65 -6.64 -16.40
N PRO A 287 -9.35 -6.51 -16.77
CA PRO A 287 -8.88 -6.91 -18.10
C PRO A 287 -9.00 -8.42 -18.35
N PHE A 288 -8.82 -9.24 -17.30
CA PHE A 288 -8.87 -10.70 -17.40
C PHE A 288 -10.28 -11.23 -17.65
N LEU A 289 -11.32 -10.44 -17.39
CA LEU A 289 -12.69 -10.80 -17.77
C LEU A 289 -12.84 -11.00 -19.29
N ARG A 290 -12.05 -10.31 -20.11
CA ARG A 290 -12.00 -10.49 -21.57
C ARG A 290 -11.26 -11.78 -21.99
N LEU A 291 -10.63 -12.47 -21.05
CA LEU A 291 -9.81 -13.67 -21.26
C LEU A 291 -10.43 -14.92 -20.61
N GLN A 292 -11.71 -14.88 -20.23
CA GLN A 292 -12.42 -16.02 -19.62
C GLN A 292 -12.50 -17.26 -20.51
N HIS A 293 -12.25 -17.15 -21.81
CA HIS A 293 -12.12 -18.32 -22.70
C HIS A 293 -10.86 -19.15 -22.40
N VAL A 294 -9.86 -18.58 -21.72
CA VAL A 294 -8.69 -19.31 -21.24
C VAL A 294 -9.05 -20.03 -19.93
N PRO A 295 -9.01 -21.38 -19.86
CA PRO A 295 -9.48 -22.13 -18.69
C PRO A 295 -8.78 -21.73 -17.38
N GLN A 296 -7.47 -21.48 -17.44
CA GLN A 296 -6.69 -21.03 -16.28
C GLN A 296 -7.22 -19.69 -15.72
N VAL A 297 -7.61 -18.77 -16.61
CA VAL A 297 -8.18 -17.47 -16.21
C VAL A 297 -9.55 -17.66 -15.56
N ALA A 298 -10.43 -18.44 -16.19
CA ALA A 298 -11.75 -18.71 -15.65
C ALA A 298 -11.72 -19.37 -14.27
N GLU A 299 -10.82 -20.34 -14.04
CA GLU A 299 -10.63 -20.98 -12.73
C GLU A 299 -10.14 -19.98 -11.68
N THR A 300 -9.11 -19.19 -12.01
CA THR A 300 -8.55 -18.19 -11.10
C THR A 300 -9.58 -17.12 -10.72
N LEU A 301 -10.34 -16.58 -11.67
CA LEU A 301 -11.38 -15.58 -11.39
C LEU A 301 -12.42 -16.11 -10.39
N ARG A 302 -12.86 -17.37 -10.54
CA ARG A 302 -13.77 -18.00 -9.57
C ARG A 302 -13.11 -18.23 -8.22
N GLY A 303 -11.82 -18.56 -8.19
CA GLY A 303 -11.04 -18.65 -6.95
C GLY A 303 -10.95 -17.32 -6.21
N ILE A 304 -10.79 -16.20 -6.93
CA ILE A 304 -10.78 -14.85 -6.36
C ILE A 304 -12.14 -14.52 -5.75
N VAL A 305 -13.22 -14.80 -6.47
CA VAL A 305 -14.59 -14.63 -5.94
C VAL A 305 -14.75 -15.42 -4.63
N ARG A 306 -14.39 -16.71 -4.60
CA ARG A 306 -14.46 -17.51 -3.36
C ARG A 306 -13.70 -16.88 -2.20
N GLU A 307 -12.51 -16.34 -2.46
CA GLU A 307 -11.70 -15.69 -1.44
C GLU A 307 -12.32 -14.38 -0.94
N GLN A 308 -12.84 -13.54 -1.84
CA GLN A 308 -13.57 -12.32 -1.46
C GLN A 308 -14.79 -12.62 -0.60
N TRP A 309 -15.58 -13.64 -0.93
CA TRP A 309 -16.75 -14.03 -0.14
C TRP A 309 -16.38 -14.75 1.17
N ARG A 310 -15.19 -15.34 1.27
CA ARG A 310 -14.62 -15.77 2.56
C ARG A 310 -14.33 -14.55 3.44
N CYS A 311 -13.72 -13.51 2.88
CA CYS A 311 -13.38 -12.27 3.56
C CYS A 311 -14.63 -11.52 4.06
N ILE A 312 -15.64 -11.30 3.20
CA ILE A 312 -16.91 -10.66 3.57
C ILE A 312 -17.61 -11.40 4.74
N ARG A 313 -17.45 -12.72 4.83
CA ARG A 313 -18.00 -13.53 5.93
C ARG A 313 -17.24 -13.41 7.24
N ILE A 314 -15.97 -13.02 7.21
CA ILE A 314 -15.20 -12.73 8.41
C ILE A 314 -15.76 -11.45 9.02
N ASP A 315 -15.76 -10.37 8.24
CA ASP A 315 -16.33 -9.10 8.66
C ASP A 315 -16.69 -8.24 7.44
N PRO A 316 -17.98 -7.92 7.22
CA PRO A 316 -18.41 -7.09 6.09
C PRO A 316 -18.12 -5.59 6.27
N TYR A 317 -17.58 -5.15 7.41
CA TYR A 317 -17.08 -3.77 7.60
C TYR A 317 -15.62 -3.58 7.20
N THR A 318 -14.93 -4.65 6.81
CA THR A 318 -13.48 -4.67 6.58
C THR A 318 -13.15 -4.44 5.10
N ASN A 319 -12.23 -3.52 4.81
CA ASN A 319 -11.69 -3.27 3.47
C ASN A 319 -10.57 -4.27 3.10
N ALA A 320 -9.65 -4.56 4.05
CA ALA A 320 -8.41 -5.30 3.77
C ALA A 320 -8.19 -6.53 4.65
N PHE A 321 -7.72 -7.62 4.03
CA PHE A 321 -7.56 -8.92 4.66
C PHE A 321 -6.16 -9.50 4.50
N ASN A 322 -5.77 -10.33 5.46
CA ASN A 322 -4.57 -11.15 5.43
C ASN A 322 -4.80 -12.48 4.69
N ALA A 323 -3.72 -13.08 4.21
CA ALA A 323 -3.71 -14.43 3.61
C ALA A 323 -3.82 -15.53 4.69
N GLY A 324 -4.91 -15.49 5.47
CA GLY A 324 -5.13 -16.31 6.66
C GLY A 324 -4.92 -15.53 7.98
N PRO A 325 -5.01 -16.21 9.14
CA PRO A 325 -5.00 -15.56 10.45
C PRO A 325 -3.56 -15.22 10.91
N THR A 326 -2.89 -14.31 10.21
CA THR A 326 -1.49 -13.93 10.49
C THR A 326 -1.35 -12.96 11.67
N GLY A 327 -2.40 -12.17 11.95
CA GLY A 327 -2.35 -11.07 12.92
C GLY A 327 -1.57 -9.84 12.43
N ALA A 328 -1.13 -9.84 11.17
CA ALA A 328 -0.51 -8.67 10.55
C ALA A 328 -1.56 -7.56 10.37
N HIS A 329 -1.16 -6.32 10.57
CA HIS A 329 -2.06 -5.17 10.59
C HIS A 329 -1.37 -3.94 10.00
N PHE A 330 -2.16 -3.02 9.47
CA PHE A 330 -1.66 -1.77 8.90
C PHE A 330 -1.01 -0.86 9.95
N ASP A 331 -1.66 -0.68 11.10
CA ASP A 331 -1.21 0.21 12.18
C ASP A 331 -1.21 -0.54 13.53
N GLU A 332 -0.28 -0.24 14.44
CA GLU A 332 -0.16 -0.92 15.73
C GLU A 332 -1.46 -0.87 16.57
N SER A 333 -2.26 0.19 16.41
CA SER A 333 -3.55 0.31 17.11
C SER A 333 -4.61 -0.68 16.61
N ASP A 334 -4.40 -1.31 15.45
CA ASP A 334 -5.26 -2.36 14.90
C ASP A 334 -4.90 -3.77 15.45
N GLY A 335 -3.95 -3.88 16.39
CA GLY A 335 -3.48 -5.16 16.93
C GLY A 335 -4.51 -6.01 17.68
N GLU A 336 -5.67 -5.46 18.06
CA GLU A 336 -6.78 -6.20 18.69
C GLU A 336 -7.82 -6.75 17.69
N LEU A 337 -7.65 -6.50 16.39
CA LEU A 337 -8.56 -7.00 15.35
C LEU A 337 -8.47 -8.53 15.18
N ASP A 338 -9.45 -9.10 14.47
CA ASP A 338 -9.40 -10.51 14.07
C ASP A 338 -8.09 -10.77 13.28
N PRO A 339 -7.34 -11.87 13.53
CA PRO A 339 -6.07 -12.11 12.87
C PRO A 339 -6.12 -12.20 11.33
N ASN A 340 -7.31 -12.38 10.74
CA ASN A 340 -7.50 -12.37 9.28
C ASN A 340 -7.65 -10.96 8.71
N VAL A 341 -7.79 -9.93 9.55
CA VAL A 341 -8.01 -8.55 9.14
C VAL A 341 -6.68 -7.81 9.11
N TRP A 342 -6.39 -7.16 7.99
CA TRP A 342 -5.24 -6.28 7.83
C TRP A 342 -5.58 -4.85 8.25
N GLU A 343 -6.73 -4.36 7.78
CA GLU A 343 -7.27 -3.04 8.11
C GLU A 343 -8.80 -3.11 8.09
N ARG A 344 -9.46 -2.38 8.99
CA ARG A 344 -10.92 -2.40 9.17
C ARG A 344 -11.57 -1.03 8.93
N LYS A 345 -11.31 -0.44 7.77
CA LYS A 345 -12.01 0.77 7.31
C LYS A 345 -13.25 0.38 6.53
N TYR A 346 -14.39 0.91 6.96
CA TYR A 346 -15.67 0.60 6.32
C TYR A 346 -15.91 1.48 5.12
N GLU A 347 -15.92 0.81 3.96
CA GLU A 347 -16.15 1.38 2.64
C GLU A 347 -17.29 0.63 1.98
N ILE A 348 -18.27 1.37 1.47
CA ILE A 348 -19.39 0.78 0.73
C ILE A 348 -18.87 -0.02 -0.49
N ASP A 349 -17.87 0.51 -1.20
CA ASP A 349 -17.34 -0.10 -2.41
C ASP A 349 -16.61 -1.43 -2.17
N SER A 350 -16.03 -1.64 -0.99
CA SER A 350 -15.46 -2.92 -0.58
C SER A 350 -16.47 -4.07 -0.67
N LEU A 351 -17.78 -3.79 -0.52
CA LEU A 351 -18.85 -4.76 -0.75
C LEU A 351 -19.42 -4.72 -2.18
N GLY A 352 -19.42 -3.54 -2.81
CA GLY A 352 -19.93 -3.36 -4.18
C GLY A 352 -19.09 -4.06 -5.24
N PHE A 353 -17.75 -3.98 -5.12
CA PHE A 353 -16.81 -4.55 -6.09
C PHE A 353 -16.93 -6.08 -6.24
N PRO A 354 -16.86 -6.89 -5.15
CA PRO A 354 -17.01 -8.35 -5.24
C PRO A 354 -18.35 -8.80 -5.82
N VAL A 355 -19.44 -8.10 -5.48
CA VAL A 355 -20.79 -8.38 -6.02
C VAL A 355 -20.80 -8.18 -7.53
N ARG A 356 -20.31 -7.03 -8.02
CA ARG A 356 -20.26 -6.72 -9.45
C ARG A 356 -19.32 -7.67 -10.20
N LEU A 357 -18.19 -8.05 -9.62
CA LEU A 357 -17.27 -9.03 -10.21
C LEU A 357 -17.95 -10.40 -10.39
N ALA A 358 -18.57 -10.92 -9.32
CA ALA A 358 -19.27 -12.20 -9.35
C ALA A 358 -20.42 -12.19 -10.38
N HIS A 359 -21.13 -11.06 -10.50
CA HIS A 359 -22.16 -10.88 -11.52
C HIS A 359 -21.59 -10.90 -12.92
N ARG A 360 -20.51 -10.15 -13.16
CA ARG A 360 -19.90 -10.04 -14.48
C ARG A 360 -19.35 -11.38 -14.98
N ILE A 361 -18.69 -12.15 -14.11
CA ILE A 361 -18.23 -13.52 -14.44
C ILE A 361 -19.42 -14.41 -14.85
N TRP A 362 -20.52 -14.36 -14.10
CA TRP A 362 -21.72 -15.15 -14.42
C TRP A 362 -22.34 -14.71 -15.76
N ARG A 363 -22.50 -13.40 -15.98
CA ARG A 363 -23.12 -12.86 -17.20
C ARG A 363 -22.28 -13.12 -18.46
N ASP A 364 -20.97 -13.00 -18.36
CA ASP A 364 -20.06 -13.19 -19.51
C ASP A 364 -19.89 -14.69 -19.85
N SER A 365 -19.82 -15.57 -18.85
CA SER A 365 -19.61 -17.01 -19.06
C SER A 365 -20.91 -17.82 -19.22
N GLY A 366 -22.04 -17.31 -18.73
CA GLY A 366 -23.30 -18.04 -18.60
C GLY A 366 -23.31 -19.09 -17.49
N ASP A 367 -22.24 -19.18 -16.69
CA ASP A 367 -22.06 -20.19 -15.65
C ASP A 367 -22.05 -19.56 -14.25
N ALA A 368 -22.99 -20.02 -13.41
CA ALA A 368 -23.21 -19.52 -12.06
C ALA A 368 -22.51 -20.35 -10.97
N ALA A 369 -21.59 -21.27 -11.29
CA ALA A 369 -21.08 -22.23 -10.31
C ALA A 369 -20.30 -21.60 -9.14
N HIS A 370 -19.83 -20.35 -9.26
CA HIS A 370 -19.25 -19.60 -8.14
C HIS A 370 -20.29 -18.88 -7.28
N LEU A 371 -21.54 -18.74 -7.73
CA LEU A 371 -22.67 -18.20 -6.98
C LEU A 371 -23.24 -19.26 -6.03
N ASP A 372 -22.38 -19.73 -5.13
CA ASP A 372 -22.72 -20.79 -4.17
C ASP A 372 -23.42 -20.24 -2.91
N ASP A 373 -23.63 -21.13 -1.95
CA ASP A 373 -24.31 -20.80 -0.69
C ASP A 373 -23.50 -19.85 0.22
N ALA A 374 -22.17 -19.75 0.04
CA ALA A 374 -21.37 -18.74 0.73
C ALA A 374 -21.64 -17.35 0.16
N VAL A 375 -21.72 -17.22 -1.17
CA VAL A 375 -22.12 -15.98 -1.86
C VAL A 375 -23.52 -15.57 -1.44
N ARG A 376 -24.47 -16.51 -1.42
CA ARG A 376 -25.86 -16.25 -1.01
C ARG A 376 -25.95 -15.67 0.40
N ARG A 377 -25.27 -16.27 1.38
CA ARG A 377 -25.23 -15.74 2.75
C ARG A 377 -24.56 -14.37 2.84
N GLY A 378 -23.48 -14.16 2.10
CA GLY A 378 -22.82 -12.86 2.04
C GLY A 378 -23.76 -11.79 1.49
N CYS A 379 -24.57 -12.10 0.47
CA CYS A 379 -25.55 -11.15 -0.07
C CYS A 379 -26.58 -10.72 0.97
N HIS A 380 -27.09 -11.65 1.80
CA HIS A 380 -27.94 -11.31 2.95
C HIS A 380 -27.22 -10.37 3.92
N ALA A 381 -25.98 -10.69 4.29
CA ALA A 381 -25.19 -9.86 5.22
C ALA A 381 -24.93 -8.44 4.67
N ILE A 382 -24.66 -8.29 3.37
CA ILE A 382 -24.47 -6.99 2.72
C ILE A 382 -25.77 -6.17 2.77
N VAL A 383 -26.90 -6.76 2.39
CA VAL A 383 -28.21 -6.08 2.38
C VAL A 383 -28.60 -5.66 3.80
N GLU A 384 -28.42 -6.54 4.80
CA GLU A 384 -28.67 -6.24 6.21
C GLU A 384 -27.78 -5.12 6.74
N LEU A 385 -26.48 -5.12 6.37
CA LEU A 385 -25.53 -4.09 6.76
C LEU A 385 -25.92 -2.75 6.15
N TRP A 386 -26.13 -2.67 4.84
CA TRP A 386 -26.50 -1.41 4.20
C TRP A 386 -27.83 -0.85 4.71
N ARG A 387 -28.79 -1.71 5.05
CA ARG A 387 -30.02 -1.32 5.74
C ARG A 387 -29.74 -0.74 7.13
N ARG A 388 -28.86 -1.36 7.92
CA ARG A 388 -28.43 -0.84 9.23
C ARG A 388 -27.79 0.54 9.09
N GLU A 389 -26.91 0.69 8.11
CA GLU A 389 -26.15 1.92 7.89
C GLU A 389 -26.96 3.06 7.27
N GLN A 390 -28.21 2.83 6.81
CA GLN A 390 -29.16 3.93 6.58
C GLN A 390 -29.50 4.70 7.88
N ARG A 391 -29.30 4.08 9.04
CA ARG A 391 -29.54 4.64 10.38
C ARG A 391 -28.30 4.51 11.27
N HIS A 392 -27.13 4.87 10.73
CA HIS A 392 -25.81 4.72 11.37
C HIS A 392 -25.79 5.12 12.87
N PHE A 393 -26.17 6.36 13.18
CA PHE A 393 -26.12 6.89 14.55
C PHE A 393 -27.10 6.24 15.53
N GLU A 394 -28.09 5.49 15.04
CA GLU A 394 -29.13 4.88 15.85
C GLU A 394 -28.94 3.37 16.00
N LEU A 395 -28.38 2.71 14.98
CA LEU A 395 -28.30 1.25 14.89
C LEU A 395 -26.87 0.70 14.79
N SER A 396 -25.90 1.49 14.33
CA SER A 396 -24.54 0.99 14.06
C SER A 396 -23.67 0.96 15.31
N SER A 397 -23.00 -0.18 15.49
CA SER A 397 -21.92 -0.35 16.47
C SER A 397 -20.53 -0.14 15.84
N TYR A 398 -20.42 0.11 14.54
CA TYR A 398 -19.13 0.31 13.88
C TYR A 398 -18.44 1.56 14.42
N ARG A 399 -17.18 1.41 14.83
CA ARG A 399 -16.31 2.51 15.27
C ARG A 399 -14.94 2.30 14.66
N HIS A 400 -14.26 3.40 14.34
CA HIS A 400 -12.86 3.38 13.93
C HIS A 400 -12.15 4.61 14.50
N VAL A 401 -11.14 4.39 15.34
CA VAL A 401 -10.31 5.45 15.92
C VAL A 401 -8.86 5.02 15.80
N ARG A 402 -8.06 5.83 15.14
CA ARG A 402 -6.61 5.70 15.07
C ARG A 402 -5.96 6.98 15.64
N PRO A 403 -4.85 6.89 16.41
CA PRO A 403 -4.09 8.06 16.86
C PRO A 403 -3.23 8.62 15.72
N ALA A 404 -3.85 8.84 14.56
CA ALA A 404 -3.21 9.21 13.30
C ALA A 404 -3.78 10.53 12.77
N GLU A 405 -3.57 10.78 11.48
CA GLU A 405 -4.02 11.97 10.77
C GLU A 405 -5.57 12.05 10.71
N PRO A 406 -6.16 13.25 10.59
CA PRO A 406 -7.62 13.41 10.60
C PRO A 406 -8.37 12.64 9.50
N TRP A 407 -7.71 12.35 8.38
CA TRP A 407 -8.28 11.53 7.30
C TRP A 407 -8.18 10.03 7.57
N ASP A 408 -7.45 9.60 8.59
CA ASP A 408 -7.22 8.19 8.90
C ASP A 408 -8.05 7.71 10.12
N THR A 409 -8.99 8.54 10.57
CA THR A 409 -9.77 8.30 11.81
C THR A 409 -11.16 8.92 11.73
N LEU A 410 -12.15 8.34 12.43
CA LEU A 410 -13.55 8.81 12.41
C LEU A 410 -13.88 9.71 13.62
N GLY A 411 -13.01 10.68 13.89
CA GLY A 411 -13.12 11.59 15.02
C GLY A 411 -12.92 10.89 16.37
N GLU A 412 -13.05 11.64 17.48
CA GLU A 412 -12.69 11.14 18.82
C GLU A 412 -13.54 9.95 19.29
N ASP A 413 -14.81 9.87 18.87
CA ASP A 413 -15.71 8.79 19.27
C ASP A 413 -15.84 7.67 18.22
N GLY A 414 -15.13 7.78 17.10
CA GLY A 414 -15.06 6.81 16.02
C GLY A 414 -16.33 6.66 15.18
N ARG A 415 -17.30 7.58 15.28
CA ARG A 415 -18.57 7.51 14.52
C ARG A 415 -18.60 8.33 13.24
N GLY A 416 -17.60 9.17 13.02
CA GLY A 416 -17.59 10.12 11.91
C GLY A 416 -18.58 11.27 12.12
N THR A 417 -18.87 12.01 11.05
CA THR A 417 -19.68 13.23 11.13
C THR A 417 -21.19 12.93 11.16
N PRO A 418 -22.01 13.74 11.86
CA PRO A 418 -23.47 13.55 11.93
C PRO A 418 -24.14 13.52 10.55
N VAL A 419 -25.13 12.65 10.37
CA VAL A 419 -25.97 12.56 9.17
C VAL A 419 -27.46 12.53 9.50
N ALA A 420 -28.31 13.02 8.58
CA ALA A 420 -29.75 12.79 8.60
C ALA A 420 -30.10 11.45 7.93
N VAL A 421 -31.24 10.83 8.28
CA VAL A 421 -31.73 9.65 7.54
C VAL A 421 -32.27 10.09 6.18
N THR A 422 -31.60 9.70 5.10
CA THR A 422 -31.92 10.10 3.71
C THR A 422 -32.40 8.95 2.82
N GLY A 423 -32.29 7.71 3.29
CA GLY A 423 -32.43 6.50 2.46
C GLY A 423 -31.10 6.01 1.86
N MET A 424 -30.06 6.85 1.81
CA MET A 424 -28.70 6.41 1.48
C MET A 424 -28.08 5.63 2.64
N THR A 425 -27.08 4.79 2.34
CA THR A 425 -26.35 4.01 3.35
C THR A 425 -25.05 4.72 3.74
N TRP A 426 -24.70 4.78 5.01
CA TRP A 426 -23.50 5.51 5.46
C TRP A 426 -22.20 4.83 5.01
N SER A 427 -21.12 5.59 4.80
CA SER A 427 -19.75 5.12 4.60
C SER A 427 -18.83 5.81 5.59
N GLY A 428 -17.88 5.07 6.17
CA GLY A 428 -16.84 5.65 7.02
C GLY A 428 -15.73 6.27 6.19
N PHE A 429 -15.27 5.52 5.19
CA PHE A 429 -14.13 5.87 4.36
C PHE A 429 -14.50 5.82 2.87
N ARG A 430 -13.68 6.50 2.07
CA ARG A 430 -13.68 6.54 0.61
C ARG A 430 -12.90 5.36 0.04
N PRO A 431 -12.97 5.09 -1.26
CA PRO A 431 -12.06 4.14 -1.90
C PRO A 431 -10.59 4.57 -1.90
N SER A 432 -10.26 5.79 -1.46
CA SER A 432 -8.87 6.21 -1.16
C SER A 432 -8.40 5.78 0.24
N ASP A 433 -9.23 5.04 0.99
CA ASP A 433 -9.06 4.71 2.41
C ASP A 433 -9.05 5.96 3.33
N ASP A 434 -9.39 7.15 2.81
CA ASP A 434 -9.54 8.38 3.60
C ASP A 434 -10.97 8.51 4.17
N ALA A 435 -11.10 9.07 5.37
CA ALA A 435 -12.35 9.30 6.05
C ALA A 435 -13.27 10.22 5.22
N CYS A 436 -14.53 9.82 5.10
CA CYS A 436 -15.56 10.65 4.49
C CYS A 436 -15.75 11.92 5.34
N ARG A 437 -15.79 13.08 4.69
CA ARG A 437 -16.14 14.33 5.37
C ARG A 437 -17.62 14.33 5.73
N TYR A 438 -18.46 13.89 4.80
CA TYR A 438 -19.87 13.62 5.03
C TYR A 438 -20.19 12.17 4.68
N GLY A 439 -20.92 11.48 5.55
CA GLY A 439 -21.06 10.03 5.51
C GLY A 439 -21.83 9.43 4.32
N TYR A 440 -22.39 10.24 3.42
CA TYR A 440 -22.98 9.74 2.17
C TYR A 440 -22.09 10.07 0.98
N ASN A 441 -21.13 9.19 0.70
CA ASN A 441 -20.31 9.22 -0.52
C ASN A 441 -21.15 8.82 -1.74
N ILE A 442 -21.44 9.77 -2.63
CA ILE A 442 -22.38 9.61 -3.75
C ILE A 442 -21.90 8.61 -4.81
N PRO A 443 -20.62 8.60 -5.24
CA PRO A 443 -20.12 7.55 -6.12
C PRO A 443 -20.37 6.14 -5.57
N ALA A 444 -20.09 5.93 -4.28
CA ALA A 444 -20.29 4.65 -3.63
C ALA A 444 -21.78 4.30 -3.45
N GLN A 445 -22.68 5.28 -3.24
CA GLN A 445 -24.13 5.03 -3.25
C GLN A 445 -24.59 4.47 -4.60
N LEU A 446 -24.16 5.08 -5.70
CA LEU A 446 -24.55 4.67 -7.05
C LEU A 446 -23.98 3.29 -7.40
N MET A 447 -22.78 2.96 -6.92
CA MET A 447 -22.24 1.61 -6.97
C MET A 447 -23.08 0.61 -6.15
N ALA A 448 -23.49 0.98 -4.92
CA ALA A 448 -24.33 0.14 -4.07
C ALA A 448 -25.70 -0.16 -4.72
N VAL A 449 -26.33 0.83 -5.36
CA VAL A 449 -27.57 0.63 -6.12
C VAL A 449 -27.39 -0.43 -7.21
N SER A 450 -26.30 -0.37 -7.97
CA SER A 450 -26.02 -1.37 -8.99
C SER A 450 -25.73 -2.74 -8.38
N ALA A 451 -24.91 -2.81 -7.32
CA ALA A 451 -24.63 -4.06 -6.61
C ALA A 451 -25.91 -4.70 -6.05
N LEU A 452 -26.86 -3.92 -5.50
CA LEU A 452 -28.15 -4.42 -5.05
C LEU A 452 -29.00 -5.00 -6.19
N ARG A 453 -28.93 -4.41 -7.39
CA ARG A 453 -29.59 -4.98 -8.58
C ARG A 453 -28.96 -6.31 -8.98
N CYS A 454 -27.63 -6.43 -8.94
CA CYS A 454 -26.93 -7.70 -9.14
C CYS A 454 -27.35 -8.75 -8.08
N ILE A 455 -27.42 -8.37 -6.80
CA ILE A 455 -27.88 -9.24 -5.71
C ILE A 455 -29.32 -9.72 -5.96
N ALA A 456 -30.20 -8.84 -6.44
CA ALA A 456 -31.57 -9.23 -6.78
C ALA A 456 -31.62 -10.29 -7.89
N GLU A 457 -30.76 -10.18 -8.91
CA GLU A 457 -30.63 -11.22 -9.96
C GLU A 457 -30.07 -12.54 -9.41
N PHE A 458 -29.09 -12.49 -8.50
CA PHE A 458 -28.60 -13.70 -7.83
C PHE A 458 -29.71 -14.37 -7.01
N ALA A 459 -30.46 -13.56 -6.27
CA ALA A 459 -31.56 -14.01 -5.44
C ALA A 459 -32.67 -14.66 -6.28
N ASP A 460 -33.01 -14.08 -7.44
CA ASP A 460 -33.92 -14.71 -8.39
C ASP A 460 -33.37 -16.06 -8.91
N HIS A 461 -32.08 -16.14 -9.21
CA HIS A 461 -31.44 -17.39 -9.64
C HIS A 461 -31.50 -18.50 -8.58
N TRP A 462 -31.44 -18.15 -7.29
CA TRP A 462 -31.54 -19.09 -6.17
C TRP A 462 -32.97 -19.32 -5.65
N ASP A 463 -33.98 -18.74 -6.29
CA ASP A 463 -35.37 -18.70 -5.80
C ASP A 463 -35.51 -18.11 -4.37
N ASP A 464 -34.67 -17.14 -4.01
CA ASP A 464 -34.67 -16.43 -2.73
C ASP A 464 -35.51 -15.14 -2.80
N ALA A 465 -36.84 -15.30 -2.84
CA ALA A 465 -37.78 -14.18 -2.97
C ALA A 465 -37.63 -13.09 -1.88
N PRO A 466 -37.38 -13.42 -0.59
CA PRO A 466 -37.14 -12.40 0.43
C PRO A 466 -35.92 -11.52 0.14
N LEU A 467 -34.76 -12.12 -0.19
CA LEU A 467 -33.55 -11.36 -0.52
C LEU A 467 -33.77 -10.49 -1.75
N ALA A 468 -34.41 -11.05 -2.79
CA ALA A 468 -34.68 -10.34 -4.03
C ALA A 468 -35.60 -9.12 -3.81
N ALA A 469 -36.62 -9.24 -2.95
CA ALA A 469 -37.51 -8.13 -2.62
C ALA A 469 -36.78 -7.03 -1.83
N GLU A 470 -36.00 -7.42 -0.82
CA GLU A 470 -35.27 -6.51 0.04
C GLU A 470 -34.19 -5.73 -0.73
N ALA A 471 -33.40 -6.43 -1.55
CA ALA A 471 -32.35 -5.81 -2.35
C ALA A 471 -32.93 -4.77 -3.33
N ARG A 472 -34.05 -5.08 -3.99
CA ARG A 472 -34.74 -4.13 -4.88
C ARG A 472 -35.29 -2.93 -4.12
N ALA A 473 -35.92 -3.14 -2.96
CA ALA A 473 -36.46 -2.06 -2.15
C ALA A 473 -35.35 -1.10 -1.68
N LEU A 474 -34.26 -1.65 -1.14
CA LEU A 474 -33.11 -0.87 -0.69
C LEU A 474 -32.45 -0.11 -1.85
N ALA A 475 -32.36 -0.70 -3.05
CA ALA A 475 -31.83 -0.02 -4.23
C ALA A 475 -32.66 1.21 -4.61
N VAL A 476 -34.00 1.13 -4.51
CA VAL A 476 -34.89 2.27 -4.76
C VAL A 476 -34.69 3.35 -3.69
N GLU A 477 -34.65 2.98 -2.42
CA GLU A 477 -34.48 3.93 -1.32
C GLU A 477 -33.14 4.71 -1.41
N ILE A 478 -32.04 4.02 -1.70
CA ILE A 478 -30.73 4.67 -1.88
C ILE A 478 -30.77 5.58 -3.10
N SER A 479 -31.34 5.12 -4.23
CA SER A 479 -31.46 5.92 -5.45
C SER A 479 -32.30 7.18 -5.24
N ASP A 480 -33.42 7.08 -4.52
CA ASP A 480 -34.27 8.22 -4.18
C ASP A 480 -33.54 9.20 -3.25
N GLY A 481 -32.76 8.68 -2.30
CA GLY A 481 -31.91 9.49 -1.42
C GLY A 481 -30.83 10.26 -2.20
N VAL A 482 -30.15 9.61 -3.15
CA VAL A 482 -29.18 10.28 -4.05
C VAL A 482 -29.87 11.34 -4.90
N ALA A 483 -31.05 11.05 -5.47
CA ALA A 483 -31.78 12.02 -6.27
C ALA A 483 -32.24 13.24 -5.46
N ALA A 484 -32.60 13.06 -4.20
CA ALA A 484 -33.07 14.14 -3.32
C ALA A 484 -31.93 14.99 -2.73
N HIS A 485 -30.77 14.39 -2.47
CA HIS A 485 -29.70 15.03 -1.69
C HIS A 485 -28.36 15.12 -2.43
N GLY A 486 -28.02 14.14 -3.26
CA GLY A 486 -26.75 14.07 -3.99
C GLY A 486 -26.75 14.77 -5.35
N LEU A 487 -27.93 15.02 -5.94
CA LEU A 487 -28.09 15.75 -7.20
C LEU A 487 -28.37 17.23 -6.93
N ILE A 488 -27.38 18.08 -7.18
CA ILE A 488 -27.44 19.52 -6.89
C ILE A 488 -27.08 20.30 -8.16
N GLU A 489 -27.95 21.21 -8.57
CA GLU A 489 -27.76 22.04 -9.77
C GLU A 489 -27.46 21.22 -11.04
N GLY A 490 -28.05 20.03 -11.16
CA GLY A 490 -27.87 19.15 -12.32
C GLY A 490 -26.53 18.41 -12.36
N ARG A 491 -25.81 18.34 -11.24
CA ARG A 491 -24.56 17.60 -11.08
C ARG A 491 -24.59 16.75 -9.81
N TYR A 492 -23.84 15.66 -9.79
CA TYR A 492 -23.61 14.90 -8.58
C TYR A 492 -22.58 15.60 -7.69
N ALA A 493 -22.90 15.79 -6.41
CA ALA A 493 -21.92 16.12 -5.38
C ALA A 493 -21.08 14.88 -5.03
N TYR A 494 -19.92 15.06 -4.40
CA TYR A 494 -19.07 13.93 -3.99
C TYR A 494 -19.57 13.29 -2.70
N GLU A 495 -19.85 14.12 -1.69
CA GLU A 495 -20.41 13.68 -0.40
C GLU A 495 -21.48 14.64 0.10
N VAL A 496 -22.46 14.10 0.83
CA VAL A 496 -23.50 14.88 1.52
C VAL A 496 -23.82 14.28 2.89
N ASP A 497 -24.43 15.06 3.78
CA ASP A 497 -24.85 14.60 5.12
C ASP A 497 -26.38 14.50 5.31
N GLY A 498 -27.17 15.03 4.34
CA GLY A 498 -28.62 15.15 4.48
C GLY A 498 -29.10 16.25 5.46
N LEU A 499 -28.17 16.96 6.11
CA LEU A 499 -28.39 18.12 6.98
C LEU A 499 -28.09 19.46 6.28
N GLY A 500 -27.56 19.41 5.06
CA GLY A 500 -27.23 20.56 4.21
C GLY A 500 -25.74 20.72 3.93
N GLY A 501 -24.89 19.86 4.51
CA GLY A 501 -23.48 19.73 4.15
C GLY A 501 -23.32 19.07 2.79
N VAL A 502 -22.46 19.66 1.97
CA VAL A 502 -22.15 19.20 0.62
C VAL A 502 -20.65 19.36 0.41
N LEU A 503 -20.00 18.32 -0.08
CA LEU A 503 -18.63 18.35 -0.53
C LEU A 503 -18.58 18.27 -2.05
N TRP A 504 -18.01 19.30 -2.65
CA TRP A 504 -17.72 19.38 -4.08
C TRP A 504 -16.25 19.04 -4.30
N MET A 505 -15.99 17.86 -4.88
CA MET A 505 -14.69 17.40 -5.35
C MET A 505 -14.88 16.19 -6.27
N ASP A 506 -13.78 15.66 -6.79
CA ASP A 506 -13.70 14.24 -7.10
C ASP A 506 -12.36 13.69 -6.62
N ASP A 507 -12.26 12.37 -6.53
CA ASP A 507 -11.05 11.65 -6.17
C ASP A 507 -10.65 10.70 -7.31
N ALA A 508 -9.35 10.42 -7.44
CA ALA A 508 -8.84 9.50 -8.44
C ALA A 508 -9.29 8.03 -8.24
N ASN A 509 -9.56 7.60 -7.01
CA ASN A 509 -9.93 6.23 -6.69
C ASN A 509 -11.36 5.89 -7.11
N MET A 510 -11.59 4.65 -7.55
CA MET A 510 -12.91 4.17 -7.94
C MET A 510 -13.63 3.46 -6.78
N PRO A 511 -14.94 3.69 -6.58
CA PRO A 511 -15.81 4.55 -7.39
C PRO A 511 -15.59 6.05 -7.16
N SER A 512 -15.41 6.78 -8.25
CA SER A 512 -15.39 8.25 -8.31
C SER A 512 -16.56 8.78 -9.12
N LEU A 513 -16.78 10.10 -9.10
CA LEU A 513 -17.77 10.73 -9.99
C LEU A 513 -17.39 10.52 -11.45
N LEU A 514 -16.10 10.61 -11.77
CA LEU A 514 -15.57 10.33 -13.11
C LEU A 514 -15.82 8.88 -13.55
N SER A 515 -15.69 7.92 -12.62
CA SER A 515 -15.80 6.48 -12.92
C SER A 515 -17.23 5.94 -12.95
N LEU A 516 -18.26 6.77 -12.75
CA LEU A 516 -19.65 6.30 -12.64
C LEU A 516 -20.09 5.36 -13.77
N PRO A 517 -19.73 5.58 -15.06
CA PRO A 517 -20.08 4.64 -16.13
C PRO A 517 -19.42 3.26 -16.00
N LEU A 518 -18.31 3.14 -15.27
CA LEU A 518 -17.60 1.89 -15.05
C LEU A 518 -18.07 1.18 -13.77
N THR A 519 -18.41 1.94 -12.73
CA THR A 519 -18.68 1.42 -11.37
C THR A 519 -20.15 1.40 -10.98
N SER A 520 -21.04 2.02 -11.76
CA SER A 520 -22.48 2.07 -11.48
C SER A 520 -23.31 1.67 -12.71
N ASP A 521 -24.59 2.06 -12.74
CA ASP A 521 -25.49 1.92 -13.88
C ASP A 521 -25.76 3.26 -14.60
N VAL A 522 -25.00 4.32 -14.27
CA VAL A 522 -25.10 5.62 -14.93
C VAL A 522 -24.47 5.52 -16.32
N ALA A 523 -25.19 5.91 -17.37
CA ALA A 523 -24.70 5.85 -18.73
C ALA A 523 -23.63 6.93 -19.01
N ALA A 524 -22.66 6.64 -19.88
CA ALA A 524 -21.62 7.60 -20.26
C ALA A 524 -22.16 8.82 -21.01
N ASP A 525 -23.35 8.71 -21.62
CA ASP A 525 -24.06 9.80 -22.29
C ASP A 525 -25.16 10.45 -21.44
N ASP A 526 -25.27 10.09 -20.15
CA ASP A 526 -26.22 10.70 -19.22
C ASP A 526 -25.91 12.21 -19.06
N PRO A 527 -26.89 13.12 -19.26
CA PRO A 527 -26.64 14.57 -19.18
C PRO A 527 -26.13 15.06 -17.83
N VAL A 528 -26.56 14.44 -16.72
CA VAL A 528 -26.09 14.77 -15.37
C VAL A 528 -24.65 14.30 -15.19
N TYR A 529 -24.33 13.09 -15.67
CA TYR A 529 -22.95 12.61 -15.69
C TYR A 529 -22.06 13.52 -16.53
N LEU A 530 -22.45 13.89 -17.74
CA LEU A 530 -21.66 14.76 -18.61
C LEU A 530 -21.42 16.15 -17.97
N ALA A 531 -22.41 16.72 -17.31
CA ALA A 531 -22.27 17.96 -16.55
C ALA A 531 -21.32 17.81 -15.35
N THR A 532 -21.41 16.67 -14.65
CA THR A 532 -20.53 16.34 -13.52
C THR A 532 -19.09 16.13 -14.01
N ARG A 533 -18.89 15.32 -15.04
CA ARG A 533 -17.60 15.05 -15.68
C ARG A 533 -16.89 16.32 -16.12
N ALA A 534 -17.61 17.24 -16.78
CA ALA A 534 -17.06 18.52 -17.20
C ALA A 534 -16.57 19.36 -16.01
N TRP A 535 -17.26 19.29 -14.86
CA TRP A 535 -16.86 19.97 -13.64
C TRP A 535 -15.66 19.30 -12.96
N VAL A 536 -15.67 17.97 -12.88
CA VAL A 536 -14.58 17.16 -12.30
C VAL A 536 -13.25 17.41 -13.01
N LEU A 537 -13.28 17.57 -14.34
CA LEU A 537 -12.11 17.81 -15.18
C LEU A 537 -11.84 19.31 -15.41
N SER A 538 -12.09 20.13 -14.40
CA SER A 538 -11.88 21.58 -14.42
C SER A 538 -11.19 22.06 -13.15
N ASP A 539 -10.66 23.31 -13.18
CA ASP A 539 -10.04 23.93 -11.99
C ASP A 539 -11.02 24.16 -10.82
N GLU A 540 -12.32 23.92 -11.03
CA GLU A 540 -13.30 23.97 -9.93
C GLU A 540 -13.21 22.74 -9.02
N ASN A 541 -12.72 21.60 -9.52
CA ASN A 541 -12.40 20.46 -8.68
C ASN A 541 -11.07 20.72 -7.95
N PRO A 542 -11.04 20.77 -6.60
CA PRO A 542 -9.83 21.07 -5.85
C PRO A 542 -8.69 20.06 -6.04
N PHE A 543 -8.99 18.86 -6.54
CA PHE A 543 -7.98 17.82 -6.82
C PHE A 543 -7.77 17.60 -8.31
N PHE A 544 -8.18 18.53 -9.17
CA PHE A 544 -7.78 18.53 -10.56
C PHE A 544 -6.53 19.40 -10.73
N TYR A 545 -5.46 18.81 -11.25
CA TYR A 545 -4.15 19.46 -11.37
C TYR A 545 -3.67 19.50 -12.81
N ARG A 546 -2.78 20.46 -13.10
CA ARG A 546 -2.15 20.66 -14.40
C ARG A 546 -0.67 20.92 -14.24
N GLY A 547 0.13 20.22 -15.02
CA GLY A 547 1.56 20.45 -15.15
C GLY A 547 2.01 20.27 -16.60
N LYS A 548 3.32 20.30 -16.80
CA LYS A 548 3.98 20.22 -18.10
C LYS A 548 3.70 18.92 -18.85
N PHE A 549 3.57 17.80 -18.15
CA PHE A 549 3.46 16.47 -18.73
C PHE A 549 2.05 15.88 -18.68
N ALA A 550 1.23 16.31 -17.72
CA ALA A 550 -0.11 15.78 -17.53
C ALA A 550 -1.07 16.82 -16.95
N GLU A 551 -2.36 16.58 -17.17
CA GLU A 551 -3.44 17.14 -16.38
C GLU A 551 -4.40 16.00 -16.01
N GLY A 552 -5.01 16.07 -14.84
CA GLY A 552 -5.90 15.02 -14.37
C GLY A 552 -6.30 15.15 -12.92
N VAL A 553 -7.12 14.21 -12.47
CA VAL A 553 -7.58 14.14 -11.08
C VAL A 553 -6.53 13.43 -10.20
N GLY A 554 -6.28 13.99 -9.03
CA GLY A 554 -5.46 13.43 -7.97
C GLY A 554 -6.28 12.96 -6.77
N SER A 555 -5.69 13.01 -5.59
CA SER A 555 -6.34 12.65 -4.33
C SER A 555 -5.69 13.42 -3.17
N PRO A 556 -6.43 13.77 -2.10
CA PRO A 556 -5.83 14.21 -0.84
C PRO A 556 -4.90 13.15 -0.20
N HIS A 557 -5.00 11.89 -0.62
CA HIS A 557 -4.16 10.79 -0.14
C HIS A 557 -2.68 10.91 -0.57
N THR A 558 -2.42 11.55 -1.71
CA THR A 558 -1.07 11.79 -2.25
C THR A 558 -0.62 13.23 -2.00
N PRO A 559 0.69 13.54 -2.13
CA PRO A 559 1.16 14.91 -2.04
C PRO A 559 0.35 15.88 -2.92
N GLU A 560 0.14 17.09 -2.43
CA GLU A 560 -0.61 18.14 -3.14
C GLU A 560 -0.06 18.35 -4.55
N GLY A 561 -0.95 18.44 -5.54
CA GLY A 561 -0.59 18.63 -6.95
C GLY A 561 -0.41 17.36 -7.77
N TYR A 562 -0.41 16.17 -7.15
CA TYR A 562 -0.14 14.91 -7.87
C TYR A 562 -1.36 14.44 -8.67
N VAL A 563 -1.13 13.92 -9.87
CA VAL A 563 -2.14 13.30 -10.75
C VAL A 563 -2.01 11.78 -10.70
N TRP A 564 -3.13 11.05 -10.78
CA TRP A 564 -3.12 9.60 -10.70
C TRP A 564 -3.27 8.91 -12.05
N HIS A 565 -2.53 7.83 -12.29
CA HIS A 565 -2.68 7.05 -13.52
C HIS A 565 -4.05 6.36 -13.62
N ILE A 566 -4.64 5.95 -12.50
CA ILE A 566 -6.01 5.41 -12.47
C ILE A 566 -7.00 6.45 -13.02
N ALA A 567 -6.93 7.71 -12.57
CA ALA A 567 -7.81 8.77 -13.03
C ALA A 567 -7.67 9.01 -14.54
N LEU A 568 -6.45 9.01 -15.08
CA LEU A 568 -6.20 9.12 -16.52
C LEU A 568 -6.81 7.95 -17.30
N ALA A 569 -6.66 6.72 -16.79
CA ALA A 569 -7.25 5.54 -17.42
C ALA A 569 -8.78 5.61 -17.40
N VAL A 570 -9.37 6.00 -16.28
CA VAL A 570 -10.83 6.18 -16.13
C VAL A 570 -11.34 7.29 -17.04
N GLN A 571 -10.64 8.43 -17.13
CA GLN A 571 -10.99 9.52 -18.04
C GLN A 571 -11.05 9.03 -19.49
N GLY A 572 -10.06 8.25 -19.92
CA GLY A 572 -10.01 7.66 -21.25
C GLY A 572 -11.12 6.63 -21.49
N LEU A 573 -11.38 5.76 -20.51
CA LEU A 573 -12.41 4.71 -20.58
C LEU A 573 -13.85 5.26 -20.59
N THR A 574 -14.06 6.46 -20.06
CA THR A 574 -15.37 7.12 -19.98
C THR A 574 -15.51 8.29 -20.94
N GLY A 575 -14.48 8.52 -21.76
CA GLY A 575 -14.37 9.62 -22.70
C GLY A 575 -14.68 9.23 -24.14
N SER A 576 -14.35 10.14 -25.04
CA SER A 576 -14.32 9.84 -26.48
C SER A 576 -13.11 8.96 -26.83
N GLU A 577 -13.16 8.27 -27.98
CA GLU A 577 -12.00 7.51 -28.49
C GLU A 577 -10.73 8.37 -28.58
N SER A 578 -10.82 9.61 -29.06
CA SER A 578 -9.68 10.53 -29.13
C SER A 578 -9.15 10.94 -27.76
N GLU A 579 -10.03 11.02 -26.75
CA GLU A 579 -9.61 11.30 -25.38
C GLU A 579 -8.90 10.08 -24.78
N GLY A 580 -9.41 8.87 -25.02
CA GLY A 580 -8.75 7.62 -24.65
C GLY A 580 -7.35 7.49 -25.26
N GLU A 581 -7.18 7.83 -26.54
CA GLU A 581 -5.85 7.87 -27.18
C GLU A 581 -4.92 8.87 -26.51
N SER A 582 -5.42 10.06 -26.14
CA SER A 582 -4.64 11.08 -25.44
C SER A 582 -4.24 10.64 -24.03
N CYS A 583 -5.18 10.09 -23.25
CA CYS A 583 -4.91 9.58 -21.91
C CYS A 583 -3.89 8.45 -21.93
N LEU A 584 -3.99 7.51 -22.89
CA LEU A 584 -3.01 6.45 -23.05
C LEU A 584 -1.62 7.01 -23.38
N ALA A 585 -1.54 8.00 -24.26
CA ALA A 585 -0.27 8.65 -24.59
C ALA A 585 0.38 9.31 -23.35
N THR A 586 -0.42 9.98 -22.50
CA THR A 586 0.05 10.54 -21.23
C THR A 586 0.55 9.44 -20.30
N ILE A 587 -0.23 8.39 -20.05
CA ILE A 587 0.15 7.27 -19.18
C ILE A 587 1.49 6.65 -19.61
N LEU A 588 1.70 6.45 -20.90
CA LEU A 588 2.95 5.88 -21.43
C LEU A 588 4.14 6.84 -21.34
N ALA A 589 3.91 8.15 -21.27
CA ALA A 589 4.94 9.17 -21.15
C ALA A 589 5.31 9.52 -19.69
N THR A 590 4.45 9.14 -18.73
CA THR A 590 4.60 9.46 -17.30
C THR A 590 4.92 8.23 -16.44
N ASP A 591 5.38 7.13 -17.05
CA ASP A 591 5.79 5.89 -16.36
C ASP A 591 7.16 5.99 -15.65
N ALA A 592 7.78 7.18 -15.63
CA ALA A 592 9.13 7.43 -15.10
C ALA A 592 10.22 6.47 -15.61
N GLY A 593 10.01 5.83 -16.76
CA GLY A 593 10.91 4.80 -17.31
C GLY A 593 10.83 3.45 -16.59
N THR A 594 9.92 3.26 -15.61
CA THR A 594 9.76 1.99 -14.87
C THR A 594 9.08 0.91 -15.70
N GLY A 595 8.32 1.32 -16.71
CA GLY A 595 7.51 0.46 -17.54
C GLY A 595 6.18 0.04 -16.90
N LEU A 596 5.78 0.69 -15.82
CA LEU A 596 4.56 0.41 -15.06
C LEU A 596 3.86 1.72 -14.74
N THR A 597 2.59 1.60 -14.34
CA THR A 597 1.88 2.73 -13.78
C THR A 597 2.08 2.80 -12.26
N HIS A 598 1.89 4.01 -11.74
CA HIS A 598 2.08 4.39 -10.35
C HIS A 598 0.76 4.91 -9.77
N GLU A 599 0.69 5.10 -8.46
CA GLU A 599 -0.47 5.71 -7.79
C GLU A 599 -0.63 7.17 -8.21
N GLY A 600 0.14 8.08 -7.61
CA GLY A 600 0.21 9.49 -7.98
C GLY A 600 1.59 9.88 -8.51
N PHE A 601 1.66 10.88 -9.37
CA PHE A 601 2.91 11.48 -9.83
C PHE A 601 2.79 13.00 -9.98
N ASP A 602 3.91 13.71 -9.84
CA ASP A 602 3.98 15.14 -10.08
C ASP A 602 3.83 15.42 -11.60
N PRO A 603 2.82 16.19 -12.04
CA PRO A 603 2.58 16.44 -13.46
C PRO A 603 3.63 17.36 -14.11
N ASP A 604 4.52 18.00 -13.36
CA ASP A 604 5.68 18.75 -13.84
C ASP A 604 6.99 17.94 -13.83
N ASP A 605 7.08 16.89 -13.01
CA ASP A 605 8.19 15.95 -12.98
C ASP A 605 7.72 14.51 -12.67
N PRO A 606 7.35 13.70 -13.69
CA PRO A 606 6.87 12.34 -13.49
C PRO A 606 7.87 11.40 -12.81
N GLY A 607 9.14 11.80 -12.67
CA GLY A 607 10.13 11.07 -11.86
C GLY A 607 9.84 11.09 -10.36
N LEU A 608 8.95 11.97 -9.90
CA LEU A 608 8.41 12.03 -8.54
C LEU A 608 7.05 11.34 -8.53
N PHE A 609 6.98 10.15 -7.94
CA PHE A 609 5.76 9.35 -7.89
C PHE A 609 5.66 8.52 -6.61
N THR A 610 4.45 8.03 -6.30
CA THR A 610 4.15 7.12 -5.20
C THR A 610 3.81 5.72 -5.72
N ARG A 611 4.04 4.69 -4.89
CA ARG A 611 3.76 3.27 -5.18
C ARG A 611 4.39 2.75 -6.49
N PRO A 612 5.67 2.32 -6.46
CA PRO A 612 6.36 1.75 -7.62
C PRO A 612 5.80 0.40 -8.08
N TRP A 613 4.89 -0.20 -7.31
CA TRP A 613 4.21 -1.43 -7.68
C TRP A 613 2.74 -1.38 -7.27
N PHE A 614 1.92 -0.83 -8.16
CA PHE A 614 0.49 -0.75 -7.97
C PHE A 614 -0.26 -1.51 -9.08
N SER A 615 -0.64 -2.75 -8.78
CA SER A 615 -1.18 -3.67 -9.80
C SER A 615 -2.59 -3.28 -10.25
N TRP A 616 -3.41 -2.65 -9.40
CA TRP A 616 -4.70 -2.11 -9.83
C TRP A 616 -4.51 -1.04 -10.90
N SER A 617 -3.62 -0.07 -10.68
CA SER A 617 -3.31 0.95 -11.69
C SER A 617 -2.84 0.33 -13.02
N ASN A 618 -1.99 -0.70 -12.96
CA ASN A 618 -1.53 -1.42 -14.16
C ASN A 618 -2.72 -2.04 -14.92
N SER A 619 -3.64 -2.67 -14.20
CA SER A 619 -4.84 -3.26 -14.80
C SER A 619 -5.75 -2.21 -15.45
N MET A 620 -5.87 -1.01 -14.88
CA MET A 620 -6.66 0.07 -15.49
C MET A 620 -6.06 0.58 -16.79
N ALA A 621 -4.73 0.73 -16.85
CA ALA A 621 -4.05 1.06 -18.11
C ALA A 621 -4.24 -0.03 -19.17
N CYS A 622 -4.14 -1.31 -18.77
CA CYS A 622 -4.43 -2.44 -19.66
C CYS A 622 -5.89 -2.44 -20.15
N GLU A 623 -6.86 -2.14 -19.29
CA GLU A 623 -8.26 -2.05 -19.69
C GLU A 623 -8.46 -0.97 -20.76
N LEU A 624 -7.86 0.22 -20.59
CA LEU A 624 -7.89 1.29 -21.59
C LEU A 624 -7.25 0.85 -22.92
N MET A 625 -6.10 0.18 -22.88
CA MET A 625 -5.45 -0.34 -24.09
C MET A 625 -6.33 -1.36 -24.82
N MET A 626 -7.00 -2.25 -24.08
CA MET A 626 -7.92 -3.24 -24.66
C MET A 626 -9.17 -2.56 -25.23
N GLU A 627 -9.70 -1.55 -24.56
CA GLU A 627 -10.87 -0.77 -24.99
C GLU A 627 -10.62 -0.05 -26.33
N LEU A 628 -9.45 0.58 -26.50
CA LEU A 628 -9.08 1.25 -27.76
C LEU A 628 -8.90 0.29 -28.95
N VAL A 629 -8.66 -0.99 -28.68
CA VAL A 629 -8.54 -2.05 -29.70
C VAL A 629 -9.90 -2.70 -30.00
N GLU A 630 -10.69 -2.92 -28.96
CA GLU A 630 -11.96 -3.64 -29.03
C GLU A 630 -12.91 -3.10 -27.94
N PRO A 631 -13.71 -2.06 -28.25
CA PRO A 631 -14.59 -1.43 -27.27
C PRO A 631 -15.65 -2.39 -26.70
N ARG A 632 -15.96 -2.28 -25.40
CA ARG A 632 -17.13 -2.95 -24.80
C ARG A 632 -18.36 -2.12 -25.15
N GLY A 633 -19.25 -2.70 -25.96
CA GLY A 633 -20.52 -2.06 -26.37
C GLY A 633 -21.53 -1.91 -25.25
#